data_AF-H3AS73-F1
#
_entry.id   AF-H3AS73-F1
#
_cell.length_a   1.000
_cell.length_b   1.000
_cell.length_c   1.000
_cell.angle_alpha   90.00
_cell.angle_beta   90.00
_cell.angle_gamma   90.00
#
_symmetry.space_group_name_H-M   'P 1'
#
loop_
_entity.id
_entity.type
_entity.pdbx_description
1 polymer ?
#
loop_
_entity_poly.entity_id
_entity_poly.type
_entity_poly.pdbx_seq_one_letter_code
_entity_poly.pdbx_strand_id
1 'polypeptide(L)'
;LPDYFLKKDLPIHQAAVRADKGYTPLFLSKEDHGFEKTTLQSRLDEWSMKSLHGRFHTALHKDNIDVEASTTWLREGTLFPETEGFILAIQDQVVATNNYRKYILKENISDKCCFCGTITESIQHIVDSCPVLSYSKYLHRHNNIAKIIHQQLAKDNDLLGEETLNSQILEKNGVKIYWDEPIATDHTVAHNQPDILVLDQKNKRADIIDIAVPNDENVSKTWDEKIWKYQDFAIDLKHVYQLESMRVLPVIISANGLALKALHQSFEHLKLPKKLISQCQKAALLAMARIVWKTLGMAG
;
A
#
# COMPACT_ATOMS: atom_id res chain seq x y z
N LEU A 1 11.52 -5.65 -34.00
CA LEU A 1 10.75 -6.50 -34.94
C LEU A 1 10.90 -6.05 -36.41
N PRO A 2 10.74 -4.76 -36.78
CA PRO A 2 10.95 -4.30 -38.16
C PRO A 2 12.35 -4.64 -38.72
N ASP A 3 13.39 -4.41 -37.92
CA ASP A 3 14.78 -4.77 -38.24
C ASP A 3 14.97 -6.25 -38.61
N TYR A 4 14.15 -7.17 -38.09
CA TYR A 4 14.23 -8.59 -38.41
C TYR A 4 13.83 -8.85 -39.87
N PHE A 5 12.81 -8.14 -40.37
CA PHE A 5 12.33 -8.26 -41.74
C PHE A 5 13.22 -7.50 -42.72
N LEU A 6 13.74 -6.33 -42.30
CA LEU A 6 14.59 -5.48 -43.15
C LEU A 6 16.03 -6.00 -43.30
N LYS A 7 16.56 -6.76 -42.32
CA LYS A 7 17.94 -7.29 -42.35
C LYS A 7 18.06 -8.67 -42.99
N LYS A 8 16.96 -9.39 -43.23
CA LYS A 8 16.99 -10.74 -43.80
C LYS A 8 16.77 -10.73 -45.30
N ASP A 9 17.76 -11.20 -46.04
CA ASP A 9 17.75 -11.26 -47.51
C ASP A 9 17.09 -12.53 -48.07
N LEU A 10 15.99 -12.95 -47.45
CA LEU A 10 15.21 -14.10 -47.93
C LEU A 10 14.02 -13.62 -48.76
N PRO A 11 13.67 -14.30 -49.88
CA PRO A 11 12.60 -13.85 -50.78
C PRO A 11 11.25 -13.59 -50.09
N ILE A 12 10.92 -14.41 -49.09
CA ILE A 12 9.68 -14.28 -48.32
C ILE A 12 9.64 -13.01 -47.45
N HIS A 13 10.79 -12.57 -46.91
CA HIS A 13 10.88 -11.36 -46.10
C HIS A 13 10.80 -10.13 -47.00
N GLN A 14 11.46 -10.14 -48.16
CA GLN A 14 11.33 -9.07 -49.16
C GLN A 14 9.89 -8.96 -49.70
N ALA A 15 9.21 -10.09 -49.94
CA ALA A 15 7.81 -10.10 -50.35
C ALA A 15 6.90 -9.50 -49.26
N ALA A 16 7.12 -9.87 -47.99
CA ALA A 16 6.39 -9.30 -46.86
C ALA A 16 6.60 -7.78 -46.72
N VAL A 17 7.85 -7.31 -46.84
CA VAL A 17 8.20 -5.88 -46.80
C VAL A 17 7.53 -5.09 -47.93
N ARG A 18 7.50 -5.63 -49.15
CA ARG A 18 6.84 -4.98 -50.30
C ARG A 18 5.32 -5.00 -50.21
N ALA A 19 4.74 -6.03 -49.60
CA ALA A 19 3.30 -6.20 -49.44
C ALA A 19 2.72 -5.30 -48.34
N ASP A 20 3.47 -5.06 -47.27
CA ASP A 20 3.02 -4.26 -46.14
C ASP A 20 3.12 -2.74 -46.40
N LYS A 21 2.19 -2.26 -47.23
CA LYS A 21 1.96 -0.84 -47.54
C LYS A 21 1.11 -0.13 -46.48
N GLY A 22 1.29 -0.52 -45.21
CA GLY A 22 0.51 -0.01 -44.08
C GLY A 22 -0.76 -0.80 -43.75
N TYR A 23 -0.77 -2.08 -44.11
CA TYR A 23 -1.81 -3.01 -43.67
C TYR A 23 -1.52 -3.58 -42.28
N THR A 24 -0.26 -3.51 -41.82
CA THR A 24 0.14 -3.89 -40.47
C THR A 24 0.79 -2.72 -39.72
N PRO A 25 0.80 -2.74 -38.37
CA PRO A 25 1.49 -1.73 -37.55
C PRO A 25 3.01 -1.64 -37.79
N LEU A 26 3.59 -2.56 -38.56
CA LEU A 26 5.01 -2.57 -38.89
C LEU A 26 5.36 -1.65 -40.07
N PHE A 27 4.38 -1.29 -40.92
CA PHE A 27 4.53 -0.34 -42.03
C PHE A 27 5.85 -0.51 -42.82
N LEU A 28 6.17 -1.76 -43.19
CA LEU A 28 7.51 -2.13 -43.66
C LEU A 28 7.93 -1.47 -44.98
N SER A 29 6.99 -0.99 -45.80
CA SER A 29 7.27 -0.49 -47.15
C SER A 29 7.66 1.01 -47.23
N LYS A 30 7.68 1.76 -46.12
CA LYS A 30 8.04 3.20 -46.10
C LYS A 30 9.40 3.40 -45.45
N GLU A 31 10.28 4.17 -46.10
CA GLU A 31 11.67 4.44 -45.62
C GLU A 31 11.71 5.37 -44.39
N ASP A 32 10.69 6.20 -44.20
CA ASP A 32 10.60 7.13 -43.07
C ASP A 32 9.66 6.56 -42.00
N HIS A 33 10.25 5.81 -41.08
CA HIS A 33 9.59 5.42 -39.85
C HIS A 33 9.52 6.63 -38.94
N GLY A 34 8.39 7.34 -38.93
CA GLY A 34 8.02 8.30 -37.88
C GLY A 34 7.82 7.66 -36.49
N PHE A 35 8.46 6.52 -36.21
CA PHE A 35 8.71 6.09 -34.85
C PHE A 35 9.87 6.95 -34.35
N GLU A 36 9.55 8.06 -33.69
CA GLU A 36 10.53 8.68 -32.81
C GLU A 36 11.10 7.58 -31.92
N LYS A 37 12.40 7.32 -32.05
CA LYS A 37 13.14 6.52 -31.08
C LYS A 37 13.18 7.33 -29.79
N THR A 38 12.05 7.36 -29.10
CA THR A 38 11.94 7.96 -27.78
C THR A 38 12.86 7.20 -26.86
N THR A 39 13.77 7.92 -26.22
CA THR A 39 14.66 7.35 -25.21
C THR A 39 13.82 6.84 -24.04
N LEU A 40 14.35 5.89 -23.26
CA LEU A 40 13.68 5.45 -22.04
C LEU A 40 13.36 6.64 -21.13
N GLN A 41 14.30 7.58 -21.00
CA GLN A 41 14.11 8.80 -20.20
C GLN A 41 12.95 9.66 -20.73
N SER A 42 12.89 9.91 -22.04
CA SER A 42 11.80 10.67 -22.66
C SER A 42 10.43 10.04 -22.39
N ARG A 43 10.34 8.70 -22.41
CA ARG A 43 9.09 7.99 -22.08
C ARG A 43 8.73 8.10 -20.60
N LEU A 44 9.73 8.02 -19.71
CA LEU A 44 9.52 8.19 -18.27
C LEU A 44 9.07 9.61 -17.95
N ASP A 45 9.66 10.62 -18.57
CA ASP A 45 9.29 12.02 -18.40
C ASP A 45 7.86 12.24 -18.90
N GLU A 46 7.51 11.75 -20.09
CA GLU A 46 6.16 11.86 -20.62
C GLU A 46 5.12 11.15 -19.74
N TRP A 47 5.40 9.91 -19.30
CA TRP A 47 4.51 9.13 -18.45
C TRP A 47 4.31 9.77 -17.08
N SER A 48 5.40 10.19 -16.43
CA SER A 48 5.36 10.79 -15.09
C SER A 48 4.62 12.13 -15.04
N MET A 49 4.57 12.86 -16.16
CA MET A 49 3.80 14.10 -16.29
C MET A 49 2.30 13.90 -16.53
N LYS A 50 1.84 12.67 -16.81
CA LYS A 50 0.41 12.39 -17.02
C LYS A 50 -0.34 12.55 -15.71
N SER A 51 -1.42 13.34 -15.73
CA SER A 51 -2.23 13.66 -14.54
C SER A 51 -2.82 12.45 -13.81
N LEU A 52 -3.06 11.37 -14.54
CA LEU A 52 -3.64 10.14 -14.02
C LEU A 52 -2.55 9.06 -13.78
N HIS A 53 -1.82 8.71 -14.83
CA HIS A 53 -0.80 7.64 -14.82
C HIS A 53 0.45 8.00 -14.00
N GLY A 54 0.86 9.27 -14.02
CA GLY A 54 1.99 9.77 -13.24
C GLY A 54 1.69 10.01 -11.75
N ARG A 55 0.46 9.76 -11.28
CA ARG A 55 0.06 10.06 -9.90
C ARG A 55 0.85 9.26 -8.88
N PHE A 56 0.94 7.94 -9.06
CA PHE A 56 1.73 7.09 -8.16
C PHE A 56 3.22 7.43 -8.24
N HIS A 57 3.74 7.70 -9.44
CA HIS A 57 5.13 8.16 -9.62
C HIS A 57 5.42 9.44 -8.82
N THR A 58 4.52 10.42 -8.89
CA THR A 58 4.63 11.68 -8.15
C THR A 58 4.61 11.43 -6.64
N ALA A 59 3.74 10.54 -6.17
CA ALA A 59 3.66 10.20 -4.75
C ALA A 59 4.91 9.44 -4.26
N LEU A 60 5.44 8.52 -5.07
CA LEU A 60 6.63 7.72 -4.79
C LEU A 60 7.89 8.58 -4.62
N HIS A 61 8.00 9.66 -5.38
CA HIS A 61 9.19 10.53 -5.38
C HIS A 61 9.08 11.75 -4.45
N LYS A 62 8.12 11.77 -3.52
CA LYS A 62 8.11 12.78 -2.44
C LYS A 62 9.28 12.58 -1.49
N ASP A 63 9.85 13.66 -0.97
CA ASP A 63 11.09 13.64 -0.15
C ASP A 63 11.03 12.73 1.07
N ASN A 64 9.85 12.55 1.66
CA ASN A 64 9.64 11.77 2.87
C ASN A 64 9.29 10.29 2.61
N ILE A 65 9.18 9.87 1.35
CA ILE A 65 8.84 8.50 0.94
C ILE A 65 10.11 7.72 0.66
N ASP A 66 10.14 6.48 1.13
CA ASP A 66 11.22 5.55 0.82
C ASP A 66 10.88 4.79 -0.46
N VAL A 67 11.54 5.16 -1.56
CA VAL A 67 11.32 4.56 -2.87
C VAL A 67 11.66 3.07 -2.89
N GLU A 68 12.75 2.67 -2.22
CA GLU A 68 13.20 1.28 -2.20
C GLU A 68 12.18 0.44 -1.44
N ALA A 69 11.87 0.80 -0.20
CA ALA A 69 10.88 0.10 0.60
C ALA A 69 9.50 0.07 -0.08
N SER A 70 9.11 1.14 -0.80
CA SER A 70 7.84 1.24 -1.54
C SER A 70 7.77 0.35 -2.80
N THR A 71 8.90 -0.15 -3.28
CA THR A 71 8.97 -0.94 -4.55
C THR A 71 9.61 -2.32 -4.38
N THR A 72 10.05 -2.69 -3.17
CA THR A 72 10.66 -3.99 -2.87
C THR A 72 9.81 -5.18 -3.33
N TRP A 73 8.49 -5.10 -3.21
CA TRP A 73 7.57 -6.16 -3.61
C TRP A 73 7.68 -6.58 -5.09
N LEU A 74 8.12 -5.67 -5.99
CA LEU A 74 8.39 -5.96 -7.41
C LEU A 74 9.67 -6.78 -7.62
N ARG A 75 10.57 -6.81 -6.63
CA ARG A 75 11.89 -7.45 -6.73
C ARG A 75 11.96 -8.80 -6.02
N GLU A 76 11.12 -9.01 -4.99
CA GLU A 76 11.18 -10.23 -4.19
C GLU A 76 10.51 -11.45 -4.87
N GLY A 77 9.73 -11.24 -5.94
CA GLY A 77 9.09 -12.34 -6.68
C GLY A 77 8.09 -13.15 -5.85
N THR A 78 7.47 -12.54 -4.83
CA THR A 78 6.57 -13.24 -3.91
C THR A 78 5.09 -13.19 -4.33
N LEU A 79 4.79 -12.51 -5.44
CA LEU A 79 3.46 -12.40 -6.04
C LEU A 79 3.41 -13.15 -7.36
N PHE A 80 2.22 -13.62 -7.72
CA PHE A 80 1.98 -14.14 -9.06
C PHE A 80 2.06 -13.00 -10.09
N PRO A 81 2.64 -13.23 -11.27
CA PRO A 81 2.78 -12.19 -12.31
C PRO A 81 1.46 -11.48 -12.65
N GLU A 82 0.34 -12.20 -12.65
CA GLU A 82 -0.99 -11.65 -12.90
C GLU A 82 -1.44 -10.68 -11.80
N THR A 83 -1.13 -11.00 -10.54
CA THR A 83 -1.45 -10.14 -9.39
C THR A 83 -0.58 -8.89 -9.40
N GLU A 84 0.71 -9.04 -9.70
CA GLU A 84 1.64 -7.93 -9.83
C GLU A 84 1.21 -6.96 -10.95
N GLY A 85 0.91 -7.49 -12.14
CA GLY A 85 0.39 -6.70 -13.25
C GLY A 85 -0.90 -5.98 -12.91
N PHE A 86 -1.80 -6.61 -12.16
CA PHE A 86 -3.03 -5.97 -11.71
C PHE A 86 -2.80 -4.85 -10.69
N ILE A 87 -1.89 -5.03 -9.73
CA ILE A 87 -1.50 -3.96 -8.80
C ILE A 87 -0.90 -2.77 -9.55
N LEU A 88 -0.02 -3.02 -10.52
CA LEU A 88 0.56 -1.97 -11.37
C LEU A 88 -0.53 -1.23 -12.17
N ALA A 89 -1.52 -1.94 -12.70
CA ALA A 89 -2.66 -1.32 -13.37
C ALA A 89 -3.48 -0.40 -12.44
N ILE A 90 -3.64 -0.78 -11.16
CA ILE A 90 -4.30 0.05 -10.16
C ILE A 90 -3.46 1.29 -9.84
N GLN A 91 -2.14 1.13 -9.62
CA GLN A 91 -1.22 2.24 -9.36
C GLN A 91 -1.17 3.23 -10.53
N ASP A 92 -1.17 2.72 -11.76
CA ASP A 92 -1.19 3.49 -13.01
C ASP A 92 -2.61 4.00 -13.38
N GLN A 93 -3.60 3.74 -12.52
CA GLN A 93 -4.97 4.21 -12.61
C GLN A 93 -5.72 3.76 -13.88
N VAL A 94 -5.30 2.65 -14.48
CA VAL A 94 -5.87 2.04 -15.70
C VAL A 94 -6.81 0.89 -15.34
N VAL A 95 -7.80 1.21 -14.50
CA VAL A 95 -8.82 0.26 -14.07
C VAL A 95 -10.20 0.82 -14.38
N ALA A 96 -11.08 -0.04 -14.90
CA ALA A 96 -12.42 0.32 -15.36
C ALA A 96 -13.42 0.59 -14.21
N THR A 97 -13.08 1.50 -13.30
CA THR A 97 -14.05 2.04 -12.33
C THR A 97 -15.14 2.84 -13.05
N ASN A 98 -16.28 3.06 -12.41
CA ASN A 98 -17.37 3.84 -13.02
C ASN A 98 -16.94 5.26 -13.43
N ASN A 99 -16.05 5.90 -12.67
CA ASN A 99 -15.46 7.19 -13.07
C ASN A 99 -14.63 7.05 -14.36
N TYR A 100 -13.78 6.02 -14.44
CA TYR A 100 -12.96 5.78 -15.63
C TYR A 100 -13.83 5.47 -16.85
N ARG A 101 -14.80 4.58 -16.71
CA ARG A 101 -15.75 4.20 -17.77
C ARG A 101 -16.55 5.40 -18.28
N LYS A 102 -17.08 6.24 -17.38
CA LYS A 102 -17.85 7.42 -17.79
C LYS A 102 -16.99 8.48 -18.48
N TYR A 103 -15.86 8.87 -17.89
CA TYR A 103 -15.11 10.04 -18.37
C TYR A 103 -13.99 9.72 -19.36
N ILE A 104 -13.39 8.53 -19.28
CA ILE A 104 -12.31 8.11 -20.18
C ILE A 104 -12.86 7.28 -21.34
N LEU A 105 -13.63 6.23 -21.05
CA LEU A 105 -14.24 5.38 -22.09
C LEU A 105 -15.51 5.99 -22.72
N LYS A 106 -16.01 7.10 -22.15
CA LYS A 106 -17.22 7.82 -22.61
C LYS A 106 -18.47 6.93 -22.65
N GLU A 107 -18.55 5.96 -21.75
CA GLU A 107 -19.74 5.12 -21.60
C GLU A 107 -20.89 5.92 -20.98
N ASN A 108 -22.12 5.63 -21.41
CA ASN A 108 -23.32 6.24 -20.86
C ASN A 108 -23.73 5.56 -19.55
N ILE A 109 -22.95 5.78 -18.49
CA ILE A 109 -23.19 5.25 -17.15
C ILE A 109 -23.08 6.33 -16.08
N SER A 110 -23.54 6.02 -14.86
CA SER A 110 -23.28 6.82 -13.68
C SER A 110 -21.82 6.69 -13.24
N ASP A 111 -21.19 7.76 -12.78
CA ASP A 111 -19.85 7.73 -12.16
C ASP A 111 -19.91 7.40 -10.67
N LYS A 112 -21.10 7.18 -10.11
CA LYS A 112 -21.28 6.90 -8.68
C LYS A 112 -20.72 5.52 -8.32
N CYS A 113 -20.18 5.44 -7.11
CA CYS A 113 -19.67 4.22 -6.51
C CYS A 113 -20.76 3.14 -6.43
N CYS A 114 -20.45 1.95 -6.93
CA CYS A 114 -21.34 0.80 -6.91
C CYS A 114 -21.66 0.30 -5.48
N PHE A 115 -20.85 0.65 -4.48
CA PHE A 115 -21.09 0.27 -3.08
C PHE A 115 -21.96 1.30 -2.34
N CYS A 116 -21.56 2.57 -2.34
CA CYS A 116 -22.24 3.59 -1.53
C CYS A 116 -23.25 4.44 -2.32
N GLY A 117 -23.20 4.46 -3.65
CA GLY A 117 -24.10 5.23 -4.51
C GLY A 117 -23.97 6.76 -4.43
N THR A 118 -23.11 7.31 -3.56
CA THR A 118 -23.09 8.75 -3.25
C THR A 118 -21.94 9.51 -3.89
N ILE A 119 -20.71 8.99 -3.74
CA ILE A 119 -19.47 9.62 -4.20
C ILE A 119 -19.04 9.02 -5.54
N THR A 120 -18.29 9.77 -6.34
CA THR A 120 -17.68 9.30 -7.59
C THR A 120 -16.73 8.12 -7.34
N GLU A 121 -16.84 7.07 -8.16
CA GLU A 121 -16.07 5.83 -8.06
C GLU A 121 -14.66 5.99 -8.66
N SER A 122 -13.78 6.67 -7.95
CA SER A 122 -12.35 6.64 -8.24
C SER A 122 -11.66 5.48 -7.52
N ILE A 123 -10.43 5.15 -7.93
CA ILE A 123 -9.58 4.20 -7.21
C ILE A 123 -9.39 4.67 -5.76
N GLN A 124 -9.07 5.95 -5.54
CA GLN A 124 -8.88 6.52 -4.20
C GLN A 124 -10.14 6.35 -3.33
N HIS A 125 -11.33 6.49 -3.93
CA HIS A 125 -12.58 6.30 -3.21
C HIS A 125 -12.78 4.84 -2.80
N ILE A 126 -12.64 3.89 -3.72
CA ILE A 126 -12.89 2.47 -3.44
C ILE A 126 -11.82 1.83 -2.54
N VAL A 127 -10.60 2.34 -2.53
CA VAL A 127 -9.52 1.75 -1.71
C VAL A 127 -9.47 2.28 -0.29
N ASP A 128 -9.97 3.49 -0.01
CA ASP A 128 -9.82 4.08 1.34
C ASP A 128 -10.92 5.05 1.78
N SER A 129 -11.87 5.45 0.92
CA SER A 129 -12.85 6.50 1.28
C SER A 129 -14.32 6.07 1.21
N CYS A 130 -14.62 4.88 0.68
CA CYS A 130 -15.99 4.36 0.67
C CYS A 130 -16.46 3.94 2.08
N PRO A 131 -17.53 4.56 2.63
CA PRO A 131 -18.02 4.25 3.99
C PRO A 131 -18.63 2.86 4.11
N VAL A 132 -19.07 2.25 3.01
CA VAL A 132 -19.60 0.87 3.00
C VAL A 132 -18.46 -0.15 3.18
N LEU A 133 -17.26 0.19 2.72
CA LEU A 133 -16.09 -0.70 2.76
C LEU A 133 -15.27 -0.55 4.06
N SER A 134 -15.45 0.54 4.82
CA SER A 134 -14.66 0.85 6.01
C SER A 134 -14.76 -0.22 7.09
N TYR A 135 -15.98 -0.57 7.49
CA TYR A 135 -16.26 -1.52 8.57
C TYR A 135 -15.89 -2.98 8.25
N SER A 136 -15.58 -3.29 6.98
CA SER A 136 -15.27 -4.66 6.57
C SER A 136 -13.91 -4.76 5.89
N LYS A 137 -13.76 -4.22 4.67
CA LYS A 137 -12.56 -4.41 3.85
C LYS A 137 -11.37 -3.64 4.38
N TYR A 138 -11.58 -2.39 4.79
CA TYR A 138 -10.47 -1.57 5.31
C TYR A 138 -10.05 -2.07 6.69
N LEU A 139 -11.00 -2.40 7.56
CA LEU A 139 -10.72 -3.04 8.84
C LEU A 139 -9.95 -4.37 8.67
N HIS A 140 -10.34 -5.22 7.72
CA HIS A 140 -9.61 -6.46 7.45
C HIS A 140 -8.18 -6.20 6.97
N ARG A 141 -7.98 -5.21 6.08
CA ARG A 141 -6.64 -4.80 5.61
C ARG A 141 -5.76 -4.33 6.77
N HIS A 142 -6.31 -3.46 7.61
CA HIS A 142 -5.67 -2.96 8.82
C HIS A 142 -5.25 -4.11 9.76
N ASN A 143 -6.21 -4.98 10.11
CA ASN A 143 -5.98 -6.06 11.06
C ASN A 143 -4.97 -7.09 10.55
N ASN A 144 -4.86 -7.30 9.23
CA ASN A 144 -3.83 -8.18 8.67
C ASN A 144 -2.42 -7.64 8.91
N ILE A 145 -2.20 -6.34 8.72
CA ILE A 145 -0.91 -5.70 8.98
C ILE A 145 -0.60 -5.73 10.48
N ALA A 146 -1.60 -5.40 11.30
CA ALA A 146 -1.46 -5.46 12.74
C ALA A 146 -1.09 -6.86 13.23
N LYS A 147 -1.69 -7.91 12.67
CA LYS A 147 -1.35 -9.30 13.02
C LYS A 147 0.10 -9.64 12.68
N ILE A 148 0.62 -9.16 11.55
CA ILE A 148 2.03 -9.37 11.17
C ILE A 148 2.97 -8.76 12.21
N ILE A 149 2.71 -7.51 12.62
CA ILE A 149 3.51 -6.81 13.64
C ILE A 149 3.39 -7.51 15.00
N HIS A 150 2.17 -7.80 15.45
CA HIS A 150 1.91 -8.46 16.73
C HIS A 150 2.58 -9.83 16.83
N GLN A 151 2.46 -10.67 15.80
CA GLN A 151 3.09 -11.99 15.78
C GLN A 151 4.61 -11.89 15.84
N GLN A 152 5.21 -10.93 15.14
CA GLN A 152 6.65 -10.72 15.19
C GLN A 152 7.11 -10.25 16.58
N LEU A 153 6.40 -9.29 17.19
CA LEU A 153 6.69 -8.83 18.56
C LEU A 153 6.53 -9.95 19.60
N ALA A 154 5.47 -10.75 19.49
CA ALA A 154 5.25 -11.90 20.37
C ALA A 154 6.37 -12.93 20.21
N LYS A 155 6.84 -13.17 18.98
CA LYS A 155 7.98 -14.06 18.71
C LYS A 155 9.26 -13.54 19.34
N ASP A 156 9.58 -12.26 19.16
CA ASP A 156 10.83 -11.66 19.64
C ASP A 156 10.91 -11.57 21.17
N ASN A 157 9.77 -11.71 21.86
CA ASN A 157 9.68 -11.74 23.32
C ASN A 157 9.39 -13.15 23.89
N ASP A 158 9.51 -14.21 23.08
CA ASP A 158 9.25 -15.60 23.46
C ASP A 158 7.84 -15.84 24.05
N LEU A 159 6.84 -15.08 23.57
CA LEU A 159 5.44 -15.11 24.04
C LEU A 159 4.56 -16.08 23.24
N LEU A 160 5.07 -16.66 22.16
CA LEU A 160 4.33 -17.62 21.33
C LEU A 160 4.35 -19.02 21.96
N GLY A 161 3.17 -19.52 22.32
CA GLY A 161 2.86 -20.93 22.62
C GLY A 161 1.70 -21.44 21.74
N GLU A 162 1.37 -22.74 21.85
CA GLU A 162 0.33 -23.37 21.01
C GLU A 162 -1.07 -22.75 21.21
N GLU A 163 -1.38 -22.21 22.39
CA GLU A 163 -2.70 -21.65 22.73
C GLU A 163 -2.78 -20.11 22.67
N THR A 164 -1.66 -19.40 22.50
CA THR A 164 -1.59 -17.94 22.71
C THR A 164 -1.90 -17.08 21.49
N LEU A 165 -2.07 -17.67 20.30
CA LEU A 165 -2.16 -16.92 19.03
C LEU A 165 -3.38 -16.00 18.91
N ASN A 166 -4.40 -16.23 19.74
CA ASN A 166 -5.65 -15.46 19.75
C ASN A 166 -5.88 -14.66 21.05
N SER A 167 -4.92 -14.68 21.98
CA SER A 167 -5.06 -13.94 23.23
C SER A 167 -4.83 -12.46 22.99
N GLN A 168 -5.74 -11.64 23.53
CA GLN A 168 -5.65 -10.18 23.46
C GLN A 168 -4.56 -9.60 24.36
N ILE A 169 -4.12 -10.38 25.35
CA ILE A 169 -3.03 -10.02 26.25
C ILE A 169 -2.07 -11.20 26.32
N LEU A 170 -0.80 -10.93 26.02
CA LEU A 170 0.31 -11.86 26.16
C LEU A 170 1.24 -11.37 27.25
N GLU A 171 1.62 -12.24 28.18
CA GLU A 171 2.49 -11.85 29.28
C GLU A 171 3.48 -12.97 29.63
N LYS A 172 4.78 -12.63 29.66
CA LYS A 172 5.85 -13.52 30.09
C LYS A 172 7.07 -12.70 30.47
N ASN A 173 7.81 -13.15 31.48
CA ASN A 173 9.10 -12.57 31.85
C ASN A 173 9.07 -11.05 32.09
N GLY A 174 7.96 -10.48 32.56
CA GLY A 174 7.81 -9.04 32.80
C GLY A 174 7.61 -8.19 31.53
N VAL A 175 7.39 -8.82 30.38
CA VAL A 175 6.91 -8.17 29.16
C VAL A 175 5.45 -8.53 28.95
N LYS A 176 4.63 -7.51 28.68
CA LYS A 176 3.20 -7.63 28.43
C LYS A 176 2.86 -6.97 27.10
N ILE A 177 2.18 -7.68 26.20
CA ILE A 177 1.71 -7.16 24.93
C ILE A 177 0.18 -7.15 24.95
N TYR A 178 -0.41 -5.98 24.76
CA TYR A 178 -1.85 -5.82 24.56
C TYR A 178 -2.14 -5.71 23.06
N TRP A 179 -3.26 -6.28 22.64
CA TRP A 179 -3.74 -6.28 21.27
C TRP A 179 -5.21 -5.85 21.24
N ASP A 180 -5.48 -4.70 20.61
CA ASP A 180 -6.83 -4.16 20.41
C ASP A 180 -7.69 -4.15 21.71
N GLU A 181 -7.05 -3.86 22.85
CA GLU A 181 -7.69 -3.86 24.17
C GLU A 181 -7.69 -2.47 24.80
N PRO A 182 -8.85 -1.98 25.29
CA PRO A 182 -8.91 -0.75 26.06
C PRO A 182 -8.12 -0.87 27.36
N ILE A 183 -7.30 0.14 27.66
CA ILE A 183 -6.49 0.18 28.87
C ILE A 183 -7.06 1.24 29.80
N ALA A 184 -7.29 0.86 31.06
CA ALA A 184 -7.77 1.78 32.08
C ALA A 184 -6.65 2.75 32.48
N THR A 185 -6.99 4.04 32.55
CA THR A 185 -6.14 5.13 33.01
C THR A 185 -6.82 5.88 34.14
N ASP A 186 -6.03 6.59 34.95
CA ASP A 186 -6.56 7.34 36.11
C ASP A 186 -7.45 8.51 35.67
N HIS A 187 -7.23 9.05 34.47
CA HIS A 187 -8.08 10.07 33.84
C HIS A 187 -8.85 9.48 32.66
N THR A 188 -9.99 10.09 32.33
CA THR A 188 -10.74 9.74 31.12
C THR A 188 -10.03 10.31 29.89
N VAL A 189 -9.41 9.43 29.11
CA VAL A 189 -8.79 9.78 27.82
C VAL A 189 -9.72 9.37 26.68
N ALA A 190 -9.84 10.21 25.66
CA ALA A 190 -10.73 9.95 24.51
C ALA A 190 -10.31 8.72 23.67
N HIS A 191 -9.02 8.37 23.69
CA HIS A 191 -8.45 7.27 22.92
C HIS A 191 -7.55 6.41 23.81
N ASN A 192 -8.10 5.34 24.40
CA ASN A 192 -7.40 4.46 25.33
C ASN A 192 -7.24 3.00 24.81
N GLN A 193 -7.56 2.77 23.54
CA GLN A 193 -7.41 1.49 22.85
C GLN A 193 -6.43 1.69 21.69
N PRO A 194 -5.13 1.42 21.89
CA PRO A 194 -4.16 1.32 20.81
C PRO A 194 -4.29 -0.02 20.10
N ASP A 195 -3.80 -0.12 18.85
CA ASP A 195 -3.75 -1.41 18.16
C ASP A 195 -2.85 -2.40 18.90
N ILE A 196 -1.68 -1.93 19.34
CA ILE A 196 -0.74 -2.71 20.15
C ILE A 196 -0.11 -1.82 21.22
N LEU A 197 -0.01 -2.33 22.46
CA LEU A 197 0.87 -1.79 23.49
C LEU A 197 1.90 -2.85 23.87
N VAL A 198 3.19 -2.51 23.82
CA VAL A 198 4.26 -3.34 24.38
C VAL A 198 4.74 -2.70 25.68
N LEU A 199 4.53 -3.38 26.81
CA LEU A 199 4.93 -2.94 28.15
C LEU A 199 6.06 -3.84 28.66
N ASP A 200 7.23 -3.26 28.88
CA ASP A 200 8.39 -3.92 29.47
C ASP A 200 8.57 -3.38 30.90
N GLN A 201 8.03 -4.12 31.86
CA GLN A 201 7.99 -3.73 33.27
C GLN A 201 9.38 -3.76 33.90
N LYS A 202 10.28 -4.63 33.41
CA LYS A 202 11.64 -4.75 33.93
C LYS A 202 12.47 -3.51 33.62
N ASN A 203 12.38 -3.03 32.39
CA ASN A 203 13.10 -1.84 31.94
C ASN A 203 12.27 -0.55 32.08
N LYS A 204 11.08 -0.62 32.69
CA LYS A 204 10.15 0.49 32.89
C LYS A 204 9.93 1.30 31.60
N ARG A 205 9.68 0.62 30.49
CA ARG A 205 9.40 1.26 29.19
C ARG A 205 8.13 0.70 28.58
N ALA A 206 7.45 1.50 27.76
CA ALA A 206 6.41 0.99 26.90
C ALA A 206 6.31 1.74 25.57
N ASP A 207 5.76 1.05 24.59
CA ASP A 207 5.59 1.54 23.22
C ASP A 207 4.15 1.31 22.76
N ILE A 208 3.44 2.39 22.45
CA ILE A 208 2.17 2.35 21.70
C ILE A 208 2.51 2.22 20.23
N ILE A 209 1.95 1.22 19.57
CA ILE A 209 2.11 1.00 18.15
C ILE A 209 0.73 1.08 17.53
N ASP A 210 0.59 1.95 16.55
CA ASP A 210 -0.70 2.27 15.96
C ASP A 210 -0.60 2.28 14.44
N ILE A 211 -1.52 1.58 13.79
CA ILE A 211 -1.42 1.17 12.41
C ILE A 211 -2.43 1.95 11.58
N ALA A 212 -2.04 2.24 10.34
CA ALA A 212 -2.93 2.86 9.38
C ALA A 212 -2.58 2.45 7.95
N VAL A 213 -3.61 2.40 7.10
CA VAL A 213 -3.46 2.11 5.68
C VAL A 213 -4.19 3.15 4.82
N PRO A 214 -3.71 4.41 4.79
CA PRO A 214 -4.40 5.51 4.14
C PRO A 214 -4.14 5.54 2.63
N ASN A 215 -4.85 6.41 1.91
CA ASN A 215 -4.47 6.86 0.57
C ASN A 215 -3.08 7.52 0.54
N ASP A 216 -2.42 7.43 -0.62
CA ASP A 216 -1.05 7.95 -0.86
C ASP A 216 -0.86 9.43 -0.49
N GLU A 217 -1.89 10.25 -0.71
CA GLU A 217 -1.86 11.68 -0.43
C GLU A 217 -1.89 11.98 1.08
N ASN A 218 -2.42 11.06 1.88
CA ASN A 218 -2.68 11.24 3.30
C ASN A 218 -1.62 10.61 4.20
N VAL A 219 -0.65 9.85 3.66
CA VAL A 219 0.32 9.06 4.44
C VAL A 219 1.04 9.92 5.50
N SER A 220 1.55 11.09 5.11
CA SER A 220 2.22 12.02 6.04
C SER A 220 1.26 12.60 7.08
N LYS A 221 0.06 13.00 6.66
CA LYS A 221 -0.95 13.58 7.55
C LYS A 221 -1.37 12.57 8.62
N THR A 222 -1.62 11.34 8.20
CA THR A 222 -1.99 10.24 9.10
C THR A 222 -0.86 9.93 10.07
N TRP A 223 0.41 10.02 9.66
CA TRP A 223 1.55 9.86 10.57
C TRP A 223 1.48 10.83 11.75
N ASP A 224 1.35 12.12 11.46
CA ASP A 224 1.28 13.16 12.49
C ASP A 224 0.01 13.01 13.35
N GLU A 225 -1.14 12.74 12.73
CA GLU A 225 -2.41 12.52 13.43
C GLU A 225 -2.33 11.38 14.43
N LYS A 226 -1.72 10.23 14.08
CA LYS A 226 -1.61 9.09 15.00
C LYS A 226 -0.67 9.40 16.17
N ILE A 227 0.43 10.12 15.92
CA ILE A 227 1.30 10.58 17.01
C ILE A 227 0.50 11.46 17.98
N TRP A 228 -0.13 12.52 17.48
CA TRP A 228 -0.90 13.46 18.30
C TRP A 228 -2.05 12.78 19.05
N LYS A 229 -2.79 11.87 18.38
CA LYS A 229 -3.95 11.16 18.94
C LYS A 229 -3.62 10.43 20.26
N TYR A 230 -2.42 9.86 20.37
CA TYR A 230 -2.03 9.03 21.52
C TYR A 230 -1.07 9.73 22.49
N GLN A 231 -0.75 11.02 22.32
CA GLN A 231 0.17 11.73 23.21
C GLN A 231 -0.35 11.79 24.67
N ASP A 232 -1.59 12.23 24.87
CA ASP A 232 -2.17 12.33 26.22
C ASP A 232 -2.25 10.94 26.89
N PHE A 233 -2.68 9.94 26.13
CA PHE A 233 -2.73 8.55 26.59
C PHE A 233 -1.34 8.02 26.98
N ALA A 234 -0.31 8.34 26.19
CA ALA A 234 1.07 7.96 26.51
C ALA A 234 1.56 8.61 27.81
N ILE A 235 1.21 9.88 28.05
CA ILE A 235 1.56 10.59 29.29
C ILE A 235 0.88 9.92 30.50
N ASP A 236 -0.41 9.63 30.39
CA ASP A 236 -1.17 8.99 31.47
C ASP A 236 -0.65 7.58 31.77
N LEU A 237 -0.42 6.75 30.74
CA LEU A 237 0.16 5.42 30.92
C LEU A 237 1.55 5.47 31.57
N LYS A 238 2.37 6.47 31.21
CA LYS A 238 3.69 6.66 31.81
C LYS A 238 3.58 6.86 33.33
N HIS A 239 2.59 7.62 33.78
CA HIS A 239 2.34 7.83 35.22
C HIS A 239 1.77 6.58 35.90
N VAL A 240 0.71 5.98 35.33
CA VAL A 240 0.02 4.79 35.88
C VAL A 240 1.00 3.64 36.11
N TYR A 241 1.85 3.36 35.13
CA TYR A 241 2.83 2.27 35.19
C TYR A 241 4.20 2.69 35.73
N GLN A 242 4.37 3.94 36.16
CA GLN A 242 5.64 4.51 36.66
C GLN A 242 6.83 4.24 35.72
N LEU A 243 6.62 4.49 34.43
CA LEU A 243 7.59 4.22 33.37
C LEU A 243 8.63 5.33 33.24
N GLU A 244 9.86 4.95 32.92
CA GLU A 244 10.94 5.87 32.58
C GLU A 244 10.77 6.42 31.16
N SER A 245 10.31 5.56 30.23
CA SER A 245 10.13 5.90 28.81
C SER A 245 8.78 5.41 28.27
N MET A 246 8.18 6.24 27.43
CA MET A 246 6.96 5.92 26.69
C MET A 246 7.06 6.51 25.29
N ARG A 247 6.75 5.75 24.25
CA ARG A 247 6.74 6.25 22.86
C ARG A 247 5.46 5.88 22.11
N VAL A 248 5.11 6.70 21.14
CA VAL A 248 4.07 6.42 20.15
C VAL A 248 4.76 6.20 18.81
N LEU A 249 4.55 5.02 18.23
CA LEU A 249 5.26 4.53 17.05
C LEU A 249 4.25 4.15 15.96
N PRO A 250 3.91 5.07 15.05
CA PRO A 250 3.04 4.73 13.94
C PRO A 250 3.68 3.69 13.01
N VAL A 251 2.85 2.80 12.51
CA VAL A 251 3.18 1.85 11.43
C VAL A 251 2.22 2.10 10.28
N ILE A 252 2.67 2.93 9.33
CA ILE A 252 1.83 3.42 8.23
C ILE A 252 2.42 2.99 6.90
N ILE A 253 1.58 2.33 6.11
CA ILE A 253 1.85 1.97 4.71
C ILE A 253 0.61 2.35 3.92
N SER A 254 0.74 3.00 2.77
CA SER A 254 -0.44 3.38 1.99
C SER A 254 -1.18 2.17 1.40
N ALA A 255 -2.43 2.37 0.99
CA ALA A 255 -3.19 1.34 0.27
C ALA A 255 -2.49 0.88 -1.03
N ASN A 256 -1.68 1.75 -1.66
CA ASN A 256 -0.86 1.43 -2.83
C ASN A 256 0.58 1.04 -2.50
N GLY A 257 0.90 0.80 -1.22
CA GLY A 257 2.17 0.26 -0.79
C GLY A 257 3.28 1.29 -0.55
N LEU A 258 2.98 2.59 -0.49
CA LEU A 258 3.99 3.59 -0.14
C LEU A 258 4.40 3.48 1.33
N ALA A 259 5.70 3.52 1.57
CA ALA A 259 6.30 3.52 2.89
C ALA A 259 7.02 4.85 3.17
N LEU A 260 6.81 5.42 4.35
CA LEU A 260 7.56 6.60 4.79
C LEU A 260 8.98 6.22 5.22
N LYS A 261 9.95 7.11 5.00
CA LYS A 261 11.31 6.96 5.57
C LYS A 261 11.28 6.86 7.09
N ALA A 262 10.37 7.59 7.74
CA ALA A 262 10.18 7.56 9.19
C ALA A 262 9.74 6.18 9.73
N LEU A 263 9.13 5.33 8.90
CA LEU A 263 8.73 3.97 9.29
C LEU A 263 9.94 3.14 9.78
N HIS A 264 11.11 3.36 9.20
CA HIS A 264 12.34 2.67 9.63
C HIS A 264 12.70 3.01 11.07
N GLN A 265 12.44 4.23 11.54
CA GLN A 265 12.73 4.62 12.92
C GLN A 265 11.89 3.84 13.92
N SER A 266 10.59 3.64 13.61
CA SER A 266 9.70 2.79 14.40
C SER A 266 10.21 1.34 14.44
N PHE A 267 10.61 0.80 13.29
CA PHE A 267 11.09 -0.59 13.19
C PHE A 267 12.43 -0.79 13.90
N GLU A 268 13.36 0.16 13.77
CA GLU A 268 14.67 0.13 14.44
C GLU A 268 14.50 0.20 15.97
N HIS A 269 13.63 1.08 16.46
CA HIS A 269 13.32 1.18 17.90
C HIS A 269 12.73 -0.13 18.45
N LEU A 270 11.76 -0.70 17.74
CA LEU A 270 11.12 -1.97 18.10
C LEU A 270 12.01 -3.20 17.82
N LYS A 271 13.19 -3.01 17.22
CA LYS A 271 14.09 -4.07 16.76
C LYS A 271 13.44 -5.05 15.78
N LEU A 272 12.46 -4.58 15.01
CA LEU A 272 11.77 -5.38 14.01
C LEU A 272 12.63 -5.58 12.76
N PRO A 273 12.60 -6.78 12.14
CA PRO A 273 13.32 -7.02 10.90
C PRO A 273 12.81 -6.14 9.75
N LYS A 274 13.72 -5.53 8.96
CA LYS A 274 13.33 -4.69 7.80
C LYS A 274 12.45 -5.42 6.78
N LYS A 275 12.63 -6.73 6.59
CA LYS A 275 11.78 -7.59 5.73
C LYS A 275 10.30 -7.55 6.11
N LEU A 276 9.97 -7.21 7.36
CA LEU A 276 8.59 -7.13 7.84
C LEU A 276 7.85 -5.93 7.22
N ILE A 277 8.56 -4.87 6.80
CA ILE A 277 7.98 -3.77 6.01
C ILE A 277 7.44 -4.33 4.69
N SER A 278 8.22 -5.16 3.98
CA SER A 278 7.77 -5.80 2.73
C SER A 278 6.55 -6.70 2.96
N GLN A 279 6.50 -7.43 4.07
CA GLN A 279 5.33 -8.26 4.41
C GLN A 279 4.07 -7.42 4.66
N CYS A 280 4.18 -6.33 5.41
CA CYS A 280 3.06 -5.41 5.64
C CYS A 280 2.63 -4.72 4.34
N GLN A 281 3.57 -4.30 3.51
CA GLN A 281 3.31 -3.74 2.18
C GLN A 281 2.56 -4.73 1.29
N LYS A 282 3.05 -5.97 1.21
CA LYS A 282 2.39 -7.04 0.47
C LYS A 282 0.96 -7.26 0.95
N ALA A 283 0.73 -7.26 2.27
CA ALA A 283 -0.61 -7.40 2.83
C ALA A 283 -1.53 -6.24 2.43
N ALA A 284 -1.03 -5.00 2.43
CA ALA A 284 -1.78 -3.82 1.98
C ALA A 284 -2.17 -3.95 0.48
N LEU A 285 -1.19 -4.27 -0.37
CA LEU A 285 -1.35 -4.39 -1.82
C LEU A 285 -2.33 -5.51 -2.21
N LEU A 286 -2.20 -6.70 -1.60
CA LEU A 286 -3.11 -7.82 -1.84
C LEU A 286 -4.55 -7.49 -1.41
N ALA A 287 -4.72 -6.79 -0.29
CA ALA A 287 -6.04 -6.37 0.15
C ALA A 287 -6.65 -5.33 -0.79
N MET A 288 -5.85 -4.36 -1.25
CA MET A 288 -6.26 -3.36 -2.24
C MET A 288 -6.66 -4.02 -3.56
N ALA A 289 -5.83 -4.92 -4.11
CA ALA A 289 -6.16 -5.68 -5.31
C ALA A 289 -7.47 -6.46 -5.17
N ARG A 290 -7.71 -7.13 -4.04
CA ARG A 290 -8.98 -7.84 -3.77
C ARG A 290 -10.19 -6.91 -3.73
N ILE A 291 -10.05 -5.70 -3.19
CA ILE A 291 -11.13 -4.71 -3.17
C ILE A 291 -11.47 -4.31 -4.59
N VAL A 292 -10.45 -3.89 -5.37
CA VAL A 292 -10.65 -3.41 -6.74
C VAL A 292 -11.18 -4.53 -7.64
N TRP A 293 -10.67 -5.75 -7.53
CA TRP A 293 -11.19 -6.91 -8.28
C TRP A 293 -12.68 -7.11 -8.04
N LYS A 294 -13.13 -7.02 -6.78
CA LYS A 294 -14.57 -7.15 -6.45
C LYS A 294 -15.39 -6.02 -7.03
N THR A 295 -14.90 -4.79 -7.00
CA THR A 295 -15.55 -3.64 -7.65
C THR A 295 -15.77 -3.92 -9.14
N LEU A 296 -14.73 -4.39 -9.84
CA LEU A 296 -14.80 -4.68 -11.27
C LEU A 296 -15.77 -5.82 -11.59
N GLY A 297 -15.81 -6.87 -10.76
CA GLY A 297 -16.74 -7.98 -10.94
C GLY A 297 -18.21 -7.63 -10.69
N MET A 298 -18.50 -6.52 -10.00
CA MET A 298 -19.87 -6.00 -9.81
C MET A 298 -20.29 -4.97 -10.87
N ALA A 299 -19.34 -4.50 -11.69
CA ALA A 299 -19.57 -3.49 -12.72
C ALA A 299 -20.05 -4.08 -14.06
N GLY A 300 -20.33 -5.38 -14.09
CA GLY A 300 -20.83 -6.14 -15.25
C GLY A 300 -22.29 -6.53 -15.13
#